data_AF-A0A820BCD1-F1
#
_entry.id   AF-A0A820BCD1-F1
#
_cell.length_a   1.000
_cell.length_b   1.000
_cell.length_c   1.000
_cell.angle_alpha   90.00
_cell.angle_beta   90.00
_cell.angle_gamma   90.00
#
_symmetry.space_group_name_H-M   'P 1'
#
loop_
_entity.id
_entity.type
_entity.pdbx_description
1 polymer ?
#
loop_
_entity_poly.entity_id
_entity_poly.type
_entity_poly.pdbx_seq_one_letter_code
_entity_poly.pdbx_strand_id
1 'polypeptide(L)'
;MALRMENQNVIAAETAQRNNRLIAIGGVTGVYDRLDPVIGYAAEPLLPLHEACVPLADILYNLSFYVELALDETPLEPPDGLTIDESAAIRLYTIEWERPHRSLYSMLNHTIKMLPHEEL
;
A
#
# COMPACT_ATOMS: atom_id res chain seq x y z
N MET A 1 34.74 -8.46 -5.25
CA MET A 1 33.51 -9.06 -4.71
C MET A 1 32.93 -8.23 -3.54
N ALA A 2 33.76 -7.65 -2.66
CA ALA A 2 33.32 -6.79 -1.54
C ALA A 2 32.63 -5.46 -1.96
N LEU A 3 33.14 -4.75 -2.98
CA LEU A 3 32.57 -3.46 -3.44
C LEU A 3 31.11 -3.53 -3.96
N ARG A 4 30.63 -4.73 -4.32
CA ARG A 4 29.25 -4.93 -4.80
C ARG A 4 28.27 -5.04 -3.62
N MET A 5 28.72 -5.54 -2.48
CA MET A 5 27.89 -5.70 -1.28
C MET A 5 27.77 -4.39 -0.48
N GLU A 6 28.82 -3.56 -0.44
CA GLU A 6 28.76 -2.23 0.19
C GLU A 6 27.80 -1.28 -0.52
N ASN A 7 27.80 -1.25 -1.86
CA ASN A 7 26.85 -0.43 -2.63
C ASN A 7 25.40 -0.88 -2.45
N GLN A 8 25.15 -2.18 -2.30
CA GLN A 8 23.81 -2.71 -2.09
C GLN A 8 23.26 -2.30 -0.70
N ASN A 9 24.12 -2.26 0.31
CA ASN A 9 23.76 -1.85 1.67
C ASN A 9 23.49 -0.34 1.78
N VAL A 10 24.22 0.50 1.03
CA VAL A 10 23.99 1.96 1.00
C VAL A 10 22.65 2.29 0.34
N ILE A 11 22.34 1.64 -0.78
CA ILE A 11 21.06 1.83 -1.49
C ILE A 11 19.88 1.36 -0.62
N ALA A 12 20.00 0.19 0.02
CA ALA A 12 18.96 -0.32 0.93
C ALA A 12 18.73 0.60 2.14
N ALA A 13 19.79 1.20 2.69
CA ALA A 13 19.69 2.14 3.80
C ALA A 13 19.03 3.48 3.38
N GLU A 14 19.34 3.99 2.18
CA GLU A 14 18.68 5.19 1.64
C GLU A 14 17.19 4.96 1.32
N THR A 15 16.84 3.79 0.78
CA THR A 15 15.43 3.42 0.52
C THR A 15 14.64 3.26 1.81
N ALA A 16 15.21 2.61 2.84
CA ALA A 16 14.59 2.50 4.15
C ALA A 16 14.37 3.87 4.81
N GLN A 17 15.34 4.78 4.68
CA GLN A 17 15.24 6.15 5.21
C GLN A 17 14.20 7.00 4.46
N ARG A 18 14.00 6.78 3.14
CA ARG A 18 12.99 7.49 2.34
C ARG A 18 11.57 7.02 2.63
N ASN A 19 11.36 5.71 2.82
CA ASN A 19 10.04 5.16 3.17
C ASN A 19 9.55 5.61 4.56
N ASN A 20 10.46 5.91 5.48
CA ASN A 20 10.12 6.45 6.80
C ASN A 20 9.54 7.87 6.76
N ARG A 21 9.66 8.63 5.65
CA ARG A 21 9.01 9.95 5.52
C ARG A 21 7.48 9.87 5.47
N LEU A 22 6.92 8.73 5.05
CA LEU A 22 5.48 8.51 4.98
C LEU A 22 4.86 8.13 6.35
N ILE A 23 5.68 7.71 7.33
CA ILE A 23 5.20 7.25 8.66
C ILE A 23 5.16 8.41 9.68
N ALA A 24 5.67 9.60 9.34
CA ALA A 24 5.66 10.77 10.22
C ALA A 24 4.32 11.54 10.26
N ILE A 25 3.18 10.90 10.00
CA ILE A 25 1.82 11.48 10.18
C ILE A 25 1.31 11.28 11.62
N GLY A 26 2.24 11.07 12.56
CA GLY A 26 1.97 10.77 13.96
C GLY A 26 2.60 11.80 14.89
N GLY A 27 2.34 13.10 14.68
CA GLY A 27 2.70 14.10 15.69
C GLY A 27 2.83 15.54 15.19
N VAL A 28 1.95 16.39 15.72
CA VAL A 28 2.12 17.84 15.92
C VAL A 28 1.80 18.77 14.74
N THR A 29 0.60 19.36 14.85
CA THR A 29 0.17 20.72 14.48
C THR A 29 0.85 21.41 13.29
N GLY A 30 0.08 21.60 12.21
CA GLY A 30 0.03 22.89 11.52
C GLY A 30 1.12 23.18 10.50
N VAL A 31 1.46 22.22 9.64
CA VAL A 31 2.02 22.52 8.31
C VAL A 31 1.40 21.50 7.35
N TYR A 32 0.58 21.98 6.40
CA TYR A 32 0.17 21.19 5.23
C TYR A 32 1.44 20.97 4.41
N ASP A 33 2.25 19.99 4.83
CA ASP A 33 3.52 19.66 4.20
C ASP A 33 3.18 18.97 2.88
N ARG A 34 3.04 19.81 1.86
CA ARG A 34 3.01 19.55 0.42
C ARG A 34 2.74 18.09 0.04
N LEU A 35 1.58 17.87 -0.56
CA LEU A 35 1.27 16.70 -1.41
C LEU A 35 2.11 16.73 -2.70
N ASP A 36 3.42 16.98 -2.60
CA ASP A 36 4.32 16.89 -3.73
C ASP A 36 4.39 15.41 -4.16
N PRO A 37 4.30 15.12 -5.47
CA PRO A 37 4.45 13.76 -5.96
C PRO A 37 5.75 13.13 -5.46
N VAL A 38 5.69 11.88 -5.03
CA VAL A 38 6.89 11.13 -4.66
C VAL A 38 7.72 10.87 -5.93
N ILE A 39 8.69 11.74 -6.17
CA ILE A 39 9.54 11.67 -7.36
C ILE A 39 10.33 10.36 -7.36
N GLY A 40 10.26 9.63 -8.47
CA GLY A 40 10.97 8.36 -8.67
C GLY A 40 10.23 7.12 -8.17
N TYR A 41 9.09 7.26 -7.47
CA TYR A 41 8.32 6.11 -6.97
C TYR A 41 7.88 5.14 -8.09
N ALA A 42 7.51 5.68 -9.26
CA ALA A 42 7.13 4.87 -10.41
C ALA A 42 8.27 3.98 -10.97
N ALA A 43 9.52 4.23 -10.59
CA ALA A 43 10.67 3.42 -10.97
C ALA A 43 11.06 2.40 -9.88
N GLU A 44 10.47 2.48 -8.70
CA GLU A 44 10.69 1.50 -7.64
C GLU A 44 9.97 0.18 -7.99
N PRO A 45 10.56 -0.98 -7.67
CA PRO A 45 9.90 -2.26 -7.87
C PRO A 45 8.64 -2.35 -7.01
N LEU A 46 7.58 -2.91 -7.58
CA LEU A 46 6.38 -3.21 -6.81
C LEU A 46 6.68 -4.25 -5.74
N LEU A 47 6.15 -4.01 -4.56
CA LEU A 47 6.23 -4.91 -3.43
C LEU A 47 5.12 -5.96 -3.53
N PRO A 48 5.37 -7.23 -3.13
CA PRO A 48 4.31 -8.23 -3.07
C PRO A 48 3.12 -7.75 -2.20
N LEU A 49 1.91 -8.16 -2.56
CA LEU A 49 0.68 -7.65 -1.93
C LEU A 49 0.70 -7.87 -0.40
N HIS A 50 1.22 -9.01 0.05
CA HIS A 50 1.28 -9.33 1.49
C HIS A 50 2.13 -8.30 2.27
N GLU A 51 3.29 -7.91 1.74
CA GLU A 51 4.18 -6.95 2.40
C GLU A 51 3.61 -5.55 2.34
N ALA A 52 2.99 -5.18 1.21
CA ALA A 52 2.32 -3.89 1.04
C ALA A 52 1.17 -3.70 2.04
N CYS A 53 0.52 -4.79 2.45
CA CYS A 53 -0.57 -4.78 3.41
C CYS A 53 -0.12 -4.79 4.89
N VAL A 54 1.15 -5.09 5.20
CA VAL A 54 1.65 -5.14 6.60
C VAL A 54 1.33 -3.87 7.39
N PRO A 55 1.53 -2.64 6.86
CA PRO A 55 1.23 -1.41 7.61
C PRO A 55 -0.27 -1.21 7.91
N LEU A 56 -1.15 -1.93 7.23
CA LEU A 56 -2.61 -1.80 7.34
C LEU A 56 -3.25 -2.88 8.22
N ALA A 57 -2.48 -3.88 8.66
CA ALA A 57 -2.99 -5.07 9.34
C ALA A 57 -3.74 -4.75 10.64
N ASP A 58 -3.32 -3.72 11.38
CA ASP A 58 -3.95 -3.31 12.63
C ASP A 58 -5.15 -2.36 12.43
N ILE A 59 -5.33 -1.84 11.21
CA ILE A 59 -6.41 -0.90 10.86
C ILE A 59 -7.62 -1.66 10.31
N LEU A 60 -7.35 -2.75 9.57
CA LEU A 60 -8.33 -3.46 8.79
C LEU A 60 -8.64 -4.83 9.39
N TYR A 61 -9.93 -5.13 9.54
CA TYR A 61 -10.38 -6.39 10.11
C TYR A 61 -9.94 -7.60 9.26
N ASN A 62 -9.19 -8.51 9.87
CA ASN A 62 -8.81 -9.79 9.24
C ASN A 62 -8.16 -9.62 7.85
N LEU A 63 -7.31 -8.59 7.68
CA LEU A 63 -6.73 -8.23 6.38
C LEU A 63 -5.96 -9.38 5.73
N SER A 64 -5.22 -10.17 6.50
CA SER A 64 -4.45 -11.30 5.97
C SER A 64 -5.33 -12.32 5.24
N PHE A 65 -6.49 -12.66 5.81
CA PHE A 65 -7.46 -13.55 5.18
C PHE A 65 -7.95 -13.00 3.84
N TYR A 66 -8.26 -11.70 3.77
CA TYR A 66 -8.74 -11.10 2.53
C TYR A 66 -7.63 -10.95 1.48
N VAL A 67 -6.38 -10.77 1.90
CA VAL A 67 -5.21 -10.80 1.00
C VAL A 67 -5.04 -12.19 0.40
N GLU A 68 -5.09 -13.24 1.23
CA GLU A 68 -5.01 -14.64 0.77
C GLU A 68 -6.17 -14.97 -0.17
N LEU A 69 -7.40 -14.61 0.21
CA LEU A 69 -8.58 -14.81 -0.63
C LEU A 69 -8.44 -14.10 -1.98
N ALA A 70 -7.93 -12.87 -2.00
CA ALA A 70 -7.74 -12.12 -3.23
C ALA A 70 -6.66 -12.74 -4.14
N LEU A 71 -5.60 -13.29 -3.56
CA LEU A 71 -4.55 -14.01 -4.30
C LEU A 71 -5.09 -15.34 -4.86
N ASP A 72 -5.78 -16.13 -4.04
CA ASP A 72 -6.31 -17.45 -4.43
C ASP A 72 -7.37 -17.36 -5.54
N GLU A 73 -8.18 -16.30 -5.52
CA GLU A 73 -9.18 -16.06 -6.56
C GLU A 73 -8.62 -15.36 -7.82
N THR A 74 -7.35 -14.98 -7.81
CA THR A 74 -6.69 -14.38 -8.97
C THR A 74 -6.12 -15.49 -9.87
N PRO A 75 -6.49 -15.53 -11.16
CA PRO A 75 -5.94 -16.52 -12.08
C PRO A 75 -4.41 -16.42 -12.18
N LEU A 76 -3.74 -17.56 -12.41
CA LEU A 76 -2.30 -17.60 -12.63
C LEU A 76 -1.84 -16.72 -13.81
N GLU A 77 -2.71 -16.52 -14.79
CA GLU A 77 -2.54 -15.58 -15.89
C GLU A 77 -3.68 -14.56 -15.85
N PRO A 78 -3.52 -13.44 -15.13
CA PRO A 78 -4.53 -12.39 -15.11
C PRO A 78 -4.76 -11.83 -16.53
N PRO A 79 -5.99 -11.47 -16.88
CA PRO A 79 -6.25 -10.70 -18.09
C PRO A 79 -5.53 -9.34 -17.99
N ASP A 80 -5.28 -8.72 -19.15
CA ASP A 80 -4.82 -7.32 -19.23
C ASP A 80 -3.34 -7.07 -18.94
N GLY A 81 -2.52 -8.12 -18.82
CA GLY A 81 -1.07 -8.01 -18.67
C GLY A 81 -0.60 -7.58 -17.28
N LEU A 82 -1.49 -7.65 -16.29
CA LEU A 82 -1.18 -7.42 -14.89
C LEU A 82 -0.47 -8.62 -14.29
N THR A 83 0.38 -8.35 -13.30
CA THR A 83 0.90 -9.39 -12.40
C THR A 83 -0.23 -9.91 -11.48
N ILE A 84 0.01 -11.08 -10.89
CA ILE A 84 -0.93 -11.68 -9.91
C ILE A 84 -1.15 -10.72 -8.74
N ASP A 85 -0.08 -10.12 -8.20
CA ASP A 85 -0.18 -9.17 -7.07
C ASP A 85 -0.99 -7.92 -7.45
N GLU A 86 -0.80 -7.36 -8.65
CA GLU A 86 -1.56 -6.19 -9.11
C GLU A 86 -3.05 -6.52 -9.28
N SER A 87 -3.36 -7.66 -9.89
CA SER A 87 -4.75 -8.10 -10.08
C SER A 87 -5.41 -8.43 -8.74
N ALA A 88 -4.69 -9.10 -7.84
CA ALA A 88 -5.14 -9.40 -6.49
C ALA A 88 -5.36 -8.12 -5.66
N ALA A 89 -4.55 -7.07 -5.84
CA ALA A 89 -4.76 -5.78 -5.18
C ALA A 89 -6.09 -5.12 -5.60
N ILE A 90 -6.41 -5.17 -6.90
CA ILE A 90 -7.70 -4.68 -7.42
C ILE A 90 -8.86 -5.51 -6.86
N ARG A 91 -8.68 -6.83 -6.78
CA ARG A 91 -9.67 -7.73 -6.18
C ARG A 91 -9.86 -7.42 -4.70
N LEU A 92 -8.79 -7.33 -3.90
CA LEU A 92 -8.84 -6.98 -2.48
C LEU A 92 -9.61 -5.67 -2.24
N TYR A 93 -9.45 -4.69 -3.12
CA TYR A 93 -10.20 -3.45 -3.06
C TYR A 93 -11.69 -3.66 -3.31
N THR A 94 -12.07 -4.52 -4.26
CA THR A 94 -13.46 -4.65 -4.73
C THR A 94 -14.28 -5.76 -4.08
N ILE A 95 -13.66 -6.77 -3.47
CA ILE A 95 -14.39 -7.87 -2.80
C ILE A 95 -15.22 -7.35 -1.62
N GLU A 96 -16.43 -7.90 -1.47
CA GLU A 96 -17.24 -7.67 -0.29
C GLU A 96 -16.65 -8.43 0.91
N TRP A 97 -16.68 -7.77 2.06
CA TRP A 97 -16.23 -8.37 3.32
C TRP A 97 -17.45 -8.83 4.11
N GLU A 98 -17.27 -9.87 4.93
CA GLU A 98 -18.35 -10.41 5.73
C GLU A 98 -18.92 -9.36 6.70
N ARG A 99 -20.25 -9.22 6.72
CA ARG A 99 -20.93 -8.31 7.66
C ARG A 99 -20.65 -8.77 9.10
N PRO A 100 -20.44 -7.84 10.05
CA PRO A 100 -20.69 -6.41 9.97
C PRO A 100 -19.48 -5.57 9.52
N HIS A 101 -18.41 -6.18 9.02
CA HIS A 101 -17.16 -5.48 8.74
C HIS A 101 -17.22 -4.71 7.42
N ARG A 102 -16.56 -3.55 7.39
CA ARG A 102 -16.48 -2.71 6.19
C ARG A 102 -15.35 -3.23 5.30
N SER A 103 -15.63 -3.38 4.01
CA SER A 103 -14.60 -3.68 3.01
C SER A 103 -13.61 -2.53 2.86
N LEU A 104 -12.45 -2.82 2.27
CA LEU A 104 -11.44 -1.82 1.96
C LEU A 104 -12.04 -0.65 1.14
N TYR A 105 -12.80 -0.95 0.08
CA TYR A 105 -13.56 0.03 -0.70
C TYR A 105 -14.46 0.90 0.19
N SER A 106 -15.23 0.28 1.07
CA SER A 106 -16.20 1.00 1.90
C SER A 106 -15.52 1.93 2.90
N MET A 107 -14.40 1.49 3.48
CA MET A 107 -13.62 2.29 4.41
C MET A 107 -12.95 3.48 3.71
N LEU A 108 -12.23 3.24 2.62
CA LEU A 108 -11.55 4.29 1.86
C LEU A 108 -12.53 5.34 1.33
N ASN A 109 -13.61 4.91 0.68
CA ASN A 109 -14.59 5.85 0.13
C ASN A 109 -15.34 6.62 1.23
N HIS A 110 -15.57 6.01 2.38
CA HIS A 110 -16.15 6.74 3.51
C HIS A 110 -15.18 7.79 4.03
N THR A 111 -13.91 7.45 4.24
CA THR A 111 -12.89 8.38 4.72
C THR A 111 -12.73 9.57 3.77
N ILE A 112 -12.58 9.32 2.46
CA ILE A 112 -12.43 10.37 1.44
C ILE A 112 -13.64 11.31 1.43
N LYS A 113 -14.86 10.80 1.57
CA LYS A 113 -16.08 11.62 1.57
C LYS A 113 -16.29 12.42 2.86
N MET A 114 -15.65 12.00 3.96
CA MET A 114 -15.75 12.70 5.24
C MET A 114 -14.64 13.75 5.41
N LEU A 115 -13.59 13.70 4.59
CA LEU A 115 -12.58 14.77 4.50
C LEU A 115 -13.20 16.01 3.84
N PRO A 116 -13.06 17.22 4.42
CA PRO A 116 -13.56 18.44 3.80
C PRO A 116 -12.87 18.67 2.45
N HIS A 117 -13.65 19.00 1.42
CA HIS A 117 -13.14 19.24 0.06
C HIS A 117 -12.18 20.45 -0.07
N GLU A 118 -12.00 21.23 1.00
CA GLU A 118 -11.00 22.31 1.08
C GLU A 118 -9.61 21.82 1.53
N GLU A 119 -9.46 20.52 1.84
CA GLU A 119 -8.21 19.89 2.31
C GLU A 119 -7.59 18.86 1.32
N LEU A 120 -8.04 18.84 0.06
CA LEU A 120 -7.44 18.05 -1.04
C LEU A 120 -6.90 18.97 -2.13
#